data_AF-A0A967WEP6-F1
#
_entry.id   AF-A0A967WEP6-F1
#
_cell.length_a   1.000
_cell.length_b   1.000
_cell.length_c   1.000
_cell.angle_alpha   90.00
_cell.angle_beta   90.00
_cell.angle_gamma   90.00
#
_symmetry.space_group_name_H-M   'P 1'
#
loop_
_entity.id
_entity.type
_entity.pdbx_description
1 polymer ?
#
loop_
_entity_poly.entity_id
_entity_poly.type
_entity_poly.pdbx_seq_one_letter_code
_entity_poly.pdbx_strand_id
1 'polypeptide(L)' 'YNGDPLPDFTLNDMQGKPHTLSTYQGKVVMLNFWATYCSPCIKEMPSMQRLNEK' A
#
# COMPACT_ATOMS: atom_id res chain seq x y z
N TYR A 1 10.84 -1.45 18.36
CA TYR A 1 11.51 -1.82 17.10
C TYR A 1 11.51 -0.60 16.20
N ASN A 2 12.61 0.16 16.15
CA ASN A 2 12.76 1.23 15.15
C ASN A 2 13.25 0.53 13.88
N GLY A 3 12.35 0.34 12.91
CA GLY A 3 12.72 -0.21 11.60
C GLY A 3 13.55 0.79 10.81
N ASP A 4 14.33 0.28 9.84
CA ASP A 4 15.07 1.12 8.92
C ASP A 4 14.13 1.86 7.96
N PRO A 5 14.52 3.05 7.46
CA PRO A 5 13.77 3.74 6.42
C PRO A 5 13.62 2.84 5.18
N LEU A 6 12.41 2.79 4.62
CA LEU A 6 12.19 2.16 3.32
C LEU A 6 12.98 2.91 2.23
N PRO A 7 13.58 2.21 1.26
CA PRO A 7 14.19 2.86 0.11
C PRO A 7 13.13 3.62 -0.68
N ASP A 8 13.49 4.79 -1.22
CA ASP A 8 12.57 5.55 -2.07
C ASP A 8 12.44 4.86 -3.43
N PHE A 9 11.21 4.75 -3.91
CA PHE A 9 10.90 4.12 -5.19
C PHE A 9 9.70 4.80 -5.83
N THR A 10 9.63 4.70 -7.17
CA THR A 10 8.51 5.19 -7.97
C THR A 10 7.83 4.02 -8.67
N LEU A 11 6.52 3.91 -8.51
CA LEU A 11 5.68 2.91 -9.20
C LEU A 11 4.60 3.61 -10.00
N ASN A 12 4.24 3.03 -11.14
CA ASN A 12 3.08 3.47 -11.90
C ASN A 12 1.82 2.81 -11.35
N ASP A 13 0.75 3.59 -11.19
CA ASP A 13 -0.56 3.04 -10.90
C ASP A 13 -1.22 2.43 -12.15
N MET A 14 -2.45 1.93 -11.97
CA MET A 14 -3.24 1.33 -13.03
C MET A 14 -3.62 2.32 -14.16
N GLN A 15 -3.48 3.63 -13.94
CA GLN A 15 -3.68 4.66 -14.96
C GLN A 15 -2.35 5.12 -15.60
N GLY A 16 -1.21 4.51 -15.23
CA GLY A 16 0.11 4.89 -15.70
C GLY A 16 0.69 6.13 -15.03
N LYS A 17 0.05 6.66 -13.99
CA LYS A 17 0.56 7.81 -13.25
C LYS A 17 1.67 7.35 -12.29
N PRO A 18 2.85 8.01 -12.30
CA PRO A 18 3.92 7.69 -11.38
C PRO A 18 3.60 8.19 -9.96
N HIS A 19 3.86 7.35 -8.96
CA HIS A 19 3.77 7.67 -7.53
C HIS A 19 5.10 7.35 -6.86
N THR A 20 5.69 8.31 -6.17
CA THR A 20 6.95 8.15 -5.43
C THR A 20 6.69 8.03 -3.94
N LEU A 21 7.31 7.06 -3.26
CA LEU A 21 7.08 6.77 -1.85
C LEU A 21 7.31 8.00 -0.96
N SER A 22 8.36 8.78 -1.23
CA SER A 22 8.68 10.01 -0.50
C SER A 22 7.54 11.05 -0.47
N THR A 23 6.64 11.04 -1.46
CA THR A 23 5.48 11.97 -1.50
C THR A 23 4.45 11.71 -0.40
N TYR A 24 4.47 10.53 0.22
CA TYR A 24 3.56 10.16 1.30
C TYR A 24 4.17 10.31 2.70
N GLN A 25 5.41 10.81 2.81
CA GLN A 25 6.03 11.06 4.11
C GLN A 25 5.19 12.00 4.98
N GLY A 26 5.21 11.75 6.29
CA GLY A 26 4.39 12.49 7.26
C GLY A 26 2.93 12.05 7.33
N LYS A 27 2.49 11.09 6.50
CA LYS A 27 1.18 10.44 6.61
C LYS A 27 1.33 9.01 7.11
N VAL A 28 0.32 8.52 7.84
CA VAL A 28 0.21 7.09 8.12
C VAL A 28 -0.26 6.42 6.83
N VAL A 29 0.60 5.55 6.26
CA VAL A 29 0.35 4.85 5.01
C VAL A 29 0.34 3.36 5.26
N MET A 30 -0.69 2.67 4.77
CA MET A 30 -0.73 1.21 4.74
C MET A 30 -0.38 0.72 3.34
N LEU A 31 0.63 -0.13 3.24
CA LEU A 31 0.96 -0.85 2.01
C LEU A 31 0.35 -2.26 2.07
N ASN A 32 -0.48 -2.59 1.10
CA ASN A 32 -1.07 -3.91 0.95
C ASN A 32 -0.51 -4.58 -0.32
N PHE A 33 0.35 -5.58 -0.14
CA PHE A 33 0.88 -6.38 -1.23
C PHE A 33 0.01 -7.63 -1.42
N TRP A 34 -0.74 -7.68 -2.52
CA TRP A 34 -1.63 -8.80 -2.83
C TRP A 34 -1.58 -9.15 -4.31
N ALA A 35 -2.20 -10.27 -4.66
CA ALA A 35 -2.36 -10.70 -6.04
C ALA A 35 -3.68 -11.43 -6.23
N THR A 36 -4.18 -11.50 -7.47
CA THR A 36 -5.46 -12.14 -7.82
C THR A 36 -5.50 -13.64 -7.54
N TYR A 37 -4.34 -14.28 -7.45
CA TYR A 37 -4.21 -15.68 -7.05
C TYR A 37 -4.04 -15.87 -5.53
N CYS A 38 -3.91 -14.79 -4.75
CA CYS A 38 -3.82 -14.88 -3.30
C CYS A 38 -5.22 -14.95 -2.66
N SER A 39 -5.75 -16.17 -2.56
CA SER A 39 -7.05 -16.43 -1.93
C SER A 39 -7.21 -15.85 -0.51
N PRO A 40 -6.25 -15.97 0.43
CA PRO A 40 -6.39 -15.36 1.75
C PRO A 40 -6.39 -13.83 1.68
N CYS A 41 -5.53 -13.22 0.86
CA CYS A 41 -5.48 -11.75 0.70
C CYS A 41 -6.84 -11.19 0.23
N ILE A 42 -7.49 -11.87 -0.73
CA ILE A 42 -8.80 -11.47 -1.24
C ILE A 42 -9.86 -11.51 -0.13
N LYS A 43 -9.83 -12.54 0.72
CA LYS A 43 -10.75 -12.65 1.87
C LYS A 43 -10.54 -11.54 2.90
N GLU A 44 -9.34 -10.95 2.97
CA GLU A 44 -8.99 -9.88 3.91
C GLU A 44 -9.31 -8.47 3.38
N MET A 45 -9.50 -8.29 2.07
CA MET A 45 -9.78 -6.97 1.47
C MET A 45 -10.97 -6.22 2.09
N PRO A 46 -12.10 -6.86 2.47
CA PRO A 46 -13.20 -6.16 3.14
C PRO A 46 -12.79 -5.53 4.47
N SER A 47 -11.86 -6.16 5.20
CA SER A 47 -11.31 -5.59 6.44
C SER A 47 -10.40 -4.40 6.17
N MET A 48 -9.61 -4.46 5.09
CA MET A 48 -8.74 -3.36 4.67
C MET A 48 -9.55 -2.14 4.20
N GLN A 49 -10.66 -2.37 3.49
CA GLN A 49 -11.57 -1.29 3.08
C GLN A 49 -12.18 -0.58 4.30
N ARG A 50 -12.66 -1.34 5.30
CA ARG A 50 -13.18 -0.77 6.55
C ARG A 50 -12.15 0.07 7.32
N LEU A 51 -10.86 -0.25 7.20
CA LEU A 51 -9.79 0.55 7.81
C LEU A 51 -9.61 1.89 7.08
N ASN A 52 -9.78 1.92 5.76
CA ASN A 52 -9.63 3.12 4.94
C ASN A 52 -10.84 4.08 5.02
N GLU A 53 -12.01 3.57 5.38
CA GLU A 53 -13.25 4.37 5.56
C GLU A 53 -13.36 5.05 6.93
N LYS A 54 -12.43 4.76 7.85
CA LYS A 54 -12.36 5.37 9.19
C LYS A 54 -11.32 6.48 9.22
#